data_AF-A0A8R1EBD2-F1
#
_entry.id   AF-A0A8R1EBD2-F1
#
_cell.length_a   1.000
_cell.length_b   1.000
_cell.length_c   1.000
_cell.angle_alpha   90.00
_cell.angle_beta   90.00
_cell.angle_gamma   90.00
#
_symmetry.space_group_name_H-M   'P 1'
#
loop_
_entity.id
_entity.type
_entity.pdbx_description
1 polymer ?
#
loop_
_entity_poly.entity_id
_entity_poly.type
_entity_poly.pdbx_seq_one_letter_code
_entity_poly.pdbx_strand_id
1 'polypeptide(L)'
;VLRVNHIGDWGTQFGMLIAHLYDRFPNFLNNLPDISDLQTFYKESKKRFDEDEAFKKRAYEYVVKLQNHDGDIVKAWTTICDVSKKYNQVVYDHLDIKIKDVGESFYQDKMIHLVQWIKQNSTFCAENAV
;
A
#
# COMPACT_ATOMS: atom_id res chain seq x y z
N VAL A 1 -19.64 -0.67 -21.24
CA VAL A 1 -18.27 -1.16 -20.91
C VAL A 1 -17.93 -0.71 -19.51
N LEU A 2 -17.52 -1.62 -18.61
CA LEU A 2 -17.00 -1.27 -17.29
C LEU A 2 -15.48 -1.20 -17.38
N ARG A 3 -14.90 -0.02 -17.10
CA ARG A 3 -13.44 0.18 -17.07
C ARG A 3 -12.97 0.15 -15.63
N VAL A 4 -11.98 -0.69 -15.34
CA VAL A 4 -11.43 -0.90 -14.00
C VAL A 4 -9.95 -0.58 -14.02
N ASN A 5 -9.51 0.26 -13.09
CA ASN A 5 -8.11 0.56 -12.84
C ASN A 5 -7.63 -0.33 -11.70
N HIS A 6 -6.76 -1.28 -12.00
CA HIS A 6 -6.21 -2.20 -11.01
C HIS A 6 -4.94 -1.62 -10.39
N ILE A 7 -5.13 -0.79 -9.36
CA ILE A 7 -4.04 -0.05 -8.72
C ILE A 7 -3.27 -0.96 -7.76
N GLY A 8 -1.94 -0.88 -7.80
CA GLY A 8 -1.04 -1.52 -6.83
C GLY A 8 -1.02 -0.79 -5.48
N ASP A 9 -2.11 -0.91 -4.72
CA ASP A 9 -2.31 -0.28 -3.42
C ASP A 9 -2.08 -1.22 -2.23
N TRP A 10 -1.53 -2.43 -2.44
CA TRP A 10 -1.38 -3.43 -1.38
C TRP A 10 -0.04 -4.19 -1.41
N GLY A 11 1.07 -3.46 -1.43
CA GLY A 11 2.42 -4.04 -1.46
C GLY A 11 3.32 -3.71 -0.27
N THR A 12 4.46 -4.40 -0.17
CA THR A 12 5.43 -4.22 0.93
C THR A 12 6.08 -2.84 0.96
N GLN A 13 6.08 -2.12 -0.17
CA GLN A 13 6.53 -0.73 -0.27
C GLN A 13 5.77 0.20 0.68
N PHE A 14 4.52 -0.11 1.04
CA PHE A 14 3.76 0.72 1.97
C PHE A 14 4.37 0.74 3.37
N GLY A 15 5.06 -0.31 3.80
CA GLY A 15 5.75 -0.34 5.09
C GLY A 15 6.77 0.79 5.25
N MET A 16 7.63 0.99 4.23
CA MET A 16 8.62 2.07 4.26
C MET A 16 7.96 3.45 4.12
N LEU A 17 6.90 3.57 3.33
CA LEU A 17 6.19 4.84 3.16
C LEU A 17 5.51 5.27 4.46
N ILE A 18 4.87 4.33 5.16
CA ILE A 18 4.26 4.56 6.47
C ILE A 18 5.34 4.91 7.50
N ALA A 19 6.43 4.14 7.58
CA ALA A 19 7.54 4.46 8.49
C ALA A 19 8.08 5.88 8.26
N HIS A 20 8.26 6.25 6.98
CA HIS A 20 8.73 7.56 6.61
C HIS A 20 7.72 8.67 6.96
N LEU A 21 6.42 8.40 6.80
CA LEU A 21 5.33 9.32 7.16
C LEU A 21 5.36 9.67 8.64
N TYR A 22 5.45 8.65 9.50
CA TYR A 22 5.51 8.83 10.96
C TYR A 22 6.72 9.67 11.39
N ASP A 23 7.88 9.43 10.79
CA ASP A 23 9.10 10.17 11.14
C ASP A 23 9.06 11.63 10.65
N ARG A 24 8.54 11.87 9.45
CA ARG A 24 8.52 13.21 8.84
C ARG A 24 7.37 14.07 9.35
N PHE A 25 6.24 13.45 9.71
CA PHE A 25 5.03 14.13 10.14
C PHE A 25 4.46 13.47 11.40
N PRO A 26 5.05 13.68 12.59
CA PRO A 26 4.63 13.02 13.82
C PRO A 26 3.15 13.27 14.20
N ASN A 27 2.58 14.38 13.72
CA ASN A 27 1.20 14.78 13.99
C ASN A 27 0.22 14.48 12.83
N PHE A 28 0.59 13.62 11.86
CA PHE A 28 -0.21 13.38 10.65
C PHE A 28 -1.64 12.89 10.95
N LEU A 29 -1.84 12.20 12.09
CA LEU A 29 -3.15 11.70 12.52
C LEU A 29 -4.13 12.84 12.85
N ASN A 30 -3.63 14.00 13.27
CA ASN A 30 -4.43 15.18 13.61
C ASN A 30 -4.42 16.22 12.50
N ASN A 31 -3.35 16.29 11.71
CA ASN A 31 -3.20 17.23 10.61
C ASN A 31 -2.57 16.52 9.42
N LEU A 32 -3.37 16.27 8.38
CA LEU A 32 -2.91 15.57 7.18
C LEU A 32 -1.79 16.38 6.51
N PRO A 33 -0.60 15.80 6.34
CA PRO A 33 0.52 16.50 5.73
C PRO A 33 0.28 16.68 4.24
N ASP A 34 0.69 17.83 3.72
CA ASP A 34 0.74 18.06 2.28
C ASP A 34 1.97 17.34 1.69
N ILE A 35 1.75 16.13 1.17
CA ILE A 35 2.76 15.38 0.43
C ILE A 35 2.71 15.86 -1.03
N SER A 36 3.27 17.05 -1.26
CA SER A 36 3.24 17.71 -2.57
C SER A 36 4.02 16.94 -3.65
N ASP A 37 5.01 16.14 -3.26
CA ASP A 37 5.82 15.31 -4.16
C ASP A 37 5.95 13.88 -3.62
N LEU A 38 5.03 13.01 -4.04
CA LEU A 38 5.02 11.60 -3.69
C LEU A 38 6.24 10.85 -4.25
N GLN A 39 6.82 11.30 -5.36
CA GLN A 39 7.98 10.65 -5.97
C GLN A 39 9.24 10.89 -5.13
N THR A 40 9.43 12.11 -4.65
CA THR A 40 10.53 12.43 -3.72
C THR A 40 10.33 11.71 -2.40
N PHE A 41 9.11 11.71 -1.85
CA PHE A 41 8.78 10.97 -0.62
C PHE A 41 9.12 9.47 -0.75
N TYR A 42 8.80 8.84 -1.88
CA TYR A 42 9.16 7.45 -2.17
C TYR A 42 10.68 7.23 -2.26
N LYS A 43 11.40 8.11 -2.96
CA LYS A 43 12.88 8.01 -3.09
C LYS A 43 13.56 8.13 -1.74
N GLU A 44 13.10 9.05 -0.89
CA GLU A 44 13.62 9.24 0.46
C GLU A 44 13.33 8.01 1.34
N SER A 45 12.09 7.48 1.33
CA SER A 45 11.78 6.27 2.09
C SER A 45 12.58 5.07 1.62
N LYS A 46 12.80 4.95 0.31
CA LYS A 46 13.58 3.85 -0.29
C LYS A 46 15.05 3.94 0.10
N LYS A 47 15.66 5.12 0.03
CA LYS A 47 17.03 5.32 0.47
C LYS A 47 17.21 4.90 1.94
N ARG A 48 16.29 5.33 2.82
CA ARG A 48 16.31 4.94 4.23
C ARG A 48 16.12 3.44 4.43
N PHE A 49 15.25 2.81 3.63
CA PHE A 49 15.05 1.36 3.68
C PHE A 49 16.32 0.57 3.29
N ASP A 50 17.11 1.09 2.36
CA ASP A 50 18.34 0.44 1.90
C ASP A 50 19.55 0.68 2.81
N GLU A 51 19.60 1.83 3.50
CA GLU A 51 20.77 2.28 4.27
C GLU A 51 20.61 2.14 5.81
N ASP A 52 19.39 2.11 6.35
CA ASP A 52 19.10 2.08 7.79
C ASP A 52 18.36 0.79 8.19
N GLU A 53 19.10 -0.14 8.80
CA GLU A 53 18.56 -1.43 9.27
C GLU A 53 17.46 -1.28 10.34
N ALA A 54 17.51 -0.26 11.18
CA ALA A 54 16.47 -0.01 12.17
C ALA A 54 15.18 0.50 11.51
N PHE A 55 15.30 1.38 10.50
CA PHE A 55 14.17 1.81 9.68
C PHE A 55 13.58 0.65 8.88
N LYS A 56 14.41 -0.17 8.27
CA LYS A 56 14.00 -1.37 7.52
C LYS A 56 13.20 -2.34 8.37
N LYS A 57 13.64 -2.60 9.62
CA LYS A 57 12.89 -3.42 10.57
C LYS A 57 11.50 -2.83 10.87
N ARG A 58 11.43 -1.51 11.16
CA ARG A 58 10.14 -0.82 11.39
C ARG A 58 9.23 -0.87 10.16
N ALA A 59 9.79 -0.72 8.96
CA ALA A 59 9.04 -0.82 7.71
C ALA A 59 8.35 -2.20 7.57
N TYR A 60 9.07 -3.29 7.86
CA TYR A 60 8.47 -4.63 7.87
C TYR A 60 7.39 -4.79 8.94
N GLU A 61 7.62 -4.26 10.14
CA GLU A 61 6.62 -4.27 11.21
C GLU A 61 5.33 -3.54 10.80
N TYR A 62 5.44 -2.41 10.08
CA TYR A 62 4.27 -1.70 9.57
C TYR A 62 3.53 -2.43 8.45
N VAL A 63 4.22 -3.22 7.61
CA VAL A 63 3.52 -4.10 6.64
C VAL A 63 2.64 -5.10 7.39
N VAL A 64 3.17 -5.74 8.43
CA VAL A 64 2.42 -6.70 9.24
C VAL A 64 1.22 -6.03 9.91
N LYS A 65 1.41 -4.84 10.48
CA LYS A 65 0.30 -4.08 11.09
C LYS A 65 -0.77 -3.68 10.07
N LEU A 66 -0.37 -3.28 8.85
CA LEU A 66 -1.29 -2.96 7.78
C LEU A 66 -2.14 -4.18 7.37
N GLN A 67 -1.50 -5.35 7.21
CA GLN A 67 -2.18 -6.60 6.89
C GLN A 67 -3.15 -7.06 7.99
N ASN A 68 -2.85 -6.71 9.24
CA ASN A 68 -3.70 -6.96 10.40
C ASN A 68 -4.78 -5.88 10.62
N HIS A 69 -4.93 -4.93 9.70
CA HIS A 69 -5.91 -3.84 9.79
C HIS A 69 -5.77 -2.97 11.04
N ASP A 70 -4.54 -2.73 11.51
CA ASP A 70 -4.29 -1.76 12.58
C ASP A 70 -4.83 -0.38 12.18
N GLY A 71 -5.71 0.19 13.02
CA GLY A 71 -6.49 1.37 12.66
C GLY A 71 -5.67 2.60 12.31
N ASP A 72 -4.54 2.84 12.98
CA ASP A 72 -3.71 4.02 12.70
C ASP A 72 -2.82 3.79 11.49
N ILE A 73 -2.36 2.55 11.30
CA ILE A 73 -1.59 2.18 10.10
C ILE A 73 -2.46 2.18 8.84
N VAL A 74 -3.71 1.74 8.93
CA VAL A 74 -4.68 1.84 7.83
C VAL A 74 -4.93 3.31 7.48
N LYS A 75 -5.10 4.21 8.45
CA LYS A 75 -5.24 5.66 8.18
C LYS A 75 -4.01 6.23 7.47
N ALA A 76 -2.80 5.84 7.90
CA ALA A 76 -1.56 6.26 7.24
C ALA A 76 -1.52 5.78 5.78
N TRP A 77 -1.83 4.51 5.54
CA TRP A 77 -1.94 3.93 4.21
C TRP A 77 -2.97 4.65 3.34
N THR A 78 -4.19 4.87 3.85
CA THR A 78 -5.26 5.57 3.13
C THR A 78 -4.83 6.98 2.74
N THR A 79 -4.14 7.70 3.63
CA THR A 79 -3.61 9.04 3.35
C THR A 79 -2.65 9.03 2.15
N ILE A 80 -1.71 8.07 2.13
CA ILE A 80 -0.75 7.92 1.03
C ILE A 80 -1.48 7.59 -0.28
N CYS A 81 -2.45 6.66 -0.24
CA CYS A 81 -3.26 6.29 -1.40
C CYS A 81 -4.07 7.47 -1.95
N ASP A 82 -4.66 8.29 -1.08
CA ASP A 82 -5.48 9.43 -1.48
C ASP A 82 -4.65 10.53 -2.14
N VAL A 83 -3.43 10.78 -1.66
CA VAL A 83 -2.47 11.68 -2.32
C VAL A 83 -2.15 11.17 -3.73
N SER A 84 -1.83 9.87 -3.87
CA SER A 84 -1.54 9.25 -5.17
C SER A 84 -2.73 9.36 -6.13
N LYS A 85 -3.94 9.08 -5.65
CA LYS A 85 -5.17 9.19 -6.45
C LYS A 85 -5.41 10.61 -6.93
N LYS A 86 -5.24 11.63 -6.08
CA LYS A 86 -5.37 13.03 -6.49
C LYS A 86 -4.40 13.39 -7.61
N TYR A 87 -3.16 12.95 -7.52
CA TYR A 87 -2.15 13.19 -8.57
C TYR A 87 -2.55 12.52 -9.90
N ASN A 88 -2.93 11.24 -9.85
CA ASN A 88 -3.35 10.50 -11.04
C ASN A 88 -4.63 11.09 -11.67
N GLN A 89 -5.56 11.60 -10.85
CA GLN A 89 -6.79 12.20 -11.33
C GLN A 89 -6.55 13.42 -12.22
N VAL A 90 -5.53 14.24 -11.93
CA VAL A 90 -5.14 15.37 -12.80
C VAL A 90 -4.81 14.88 -14.21
N VAL A 91 -4.05 13.77 -14.32
CA VAL A 91 -3.69 13.18 -15.61
C VAL A 91 -4.93 12.57 -16.29
N TYR A 92 -5.78 11.88 -15.54
CA TYR A 92 -7.01 11.31 -16.07
C TYR A 92 -7.97 12.38 -16.60
N ASP A 93 -8.08 13.51 -15.92
CA ASP A 93 -8.91 14.64 -16.34
C ASP A 93 -8.38 15.29 -17.63
N HIS A 94 -7.06 15.47 -17.75
CA HIS A 94 -6.43 16.00 -18.97
C HIS A 94 -6.64 15.09 -20.19
N LEU A 95 -6.75 13.78 -19.97
CA LEU A 95 -6.93 12.78 -21.03
C LEU A 95 -8.41 12.38 -21.23
N ASP A 96 -9.35 13.01 -20.52
CA ASP A 96 -10.78 12.66 -20.46
C ASP A 96 -11.03 11.16 -20.21
N ILE A 97 -10.27 10.58 -19.28
CA ILE A 97 -10.39 9.18 -18.89
C ILE A 97 -11.48 9.03 -17.81
N LYS A 98 -12.47 8.17 -18.08
CA LYS A 98 -13.46 7.72 -17.09
C LYS A 98 -13.21 6.26 -16.73
N ILE A 99 -12.68 6.03 -15.53
CA ILE A 99 -12.31 4.71 -15.02
C ILE A 99 -12.66 4.59 -13.53
N LYS A 100 -12.97 3.37 -13.08
CA LYS A 100 -13.22 3.09 -11.65
C LYS A 100 -12.00 2.42 -11.03
N ASP A 101 -11.52 2.96 -9.93
CA ASP A 101 -10.44 2.34 -9.16
C ASP A 101 -10.92 1.11 -8.40
N VAL A 102 -10.22 -0.02 -8.60
CA VAL A 102 -10.35 -1.25 -7.83
C VAL A 102 -8.94 -1.78 -7.57
N GLY A 103 -8.36 -1.39 -6.44
CA GLY A 103 -7.00 -1.76 -6.06
C GLY A 103 -6.83 -3.25 -5.73
N GLU A 104 -5.59 -3.68 -5.59
CA GLU A 104 -5.21 -4.98 -5.03
C GLU A 104 -5.82 -5.20 -3.64
N SER A 105 -5.91 -4.14 -2.84
CA SER A 105 -6.49 -4.15 -1.48
C SER A 105 -7.92 -4.68 -1.44
N PHE A 106 -8.70 -4.48 -2.52
CA PHE A 106 -10.09 -4.96 -2.63
C PHE A 106 -10.21 -6.48 -2.57
N TYR A 107 -9.15 -7.21 -2.94
CA TYR A 107 -9.16 -8.68 -3.03
C TYR A 107 -8.58 -9.35 -1.78
N GLN A 108 -8.13 -8.59 -0.77
CA GLN A 108 -7.38 -9.10 0.37
C GLN A 108 -8.15 -10.16 1.18
N ASP A 109 -9.45 -9.95 1.42
CA ASP A 109 -10.35 -10.92 2.05
C ASP A 109 -10.57 -12.16 1.17
N LYS A 110 -10.66 -11.97 -0.15
CA LYS A 110 -10.94 -13.02 -1.14
C LYS A 110 -9.77 -13.97 -1.33
N MET A 111 -8.54 -13.48 -1.19
CA MET A 111 -7.33 -14.30 -1.31
C MET A 111 -7.32 -15.43 -0.28
N ILE A 112 -7.80 -15.19 0.94
CA ILE A 112 -7.87 -16.22 2.00
C ILE A 112 -8.77 -17.38 1.55
N HIS A 113 -9.96 -17.05 1.05
CA HIS A 113 -10.91 -18.04 0.55
C HIS A 113 -10.39 -18.79 -0.68
N LEU A 114 -9.72 -18.08 -1.60
CA LEU A 114 -9.14 -18.70 -2.80
C LEU A 114 -8.07 -19.73 -2.43
N VAL A 115 -7.16 -19.39 -1.51
CA VAL A 115 -6.12 -20.32 -1.04
C VAL A 115 -6.73 -21.55 -0.36
N GLN A 116 -7.76 -21.35 0.48
CA GLN A 116 -8.48 -22.47 1.11
C GLN A 116 -9.13 -23.38 0.06
N TRP A 117 -9.78 -22.79 -0.93
CA TRP A 117 -10.43 -23.52 -2.02
C TRP A 117 -9.41 -24.33 -2.84
N ILE A 118 -8.27 -23.74 -3.20
CA ILE A 118 -7.21 -24.43 -3.96
C ILE A 118 -6.66 -25.63 -3.18
N LYS A 119 -6.42 -25.47 -1.87
CA LYS A 119 -5.94 -26.56 -1.00
C LYS A 119 -6.93 -27.73 -0.91
N GLN A 120 -8.21 -27.47 -1.07
CA GLN A 120 -9.28 -28.49 -0.99
C GLN A 120 -9.57 -29.16 -2.32
N ASN A 121 -9.42 -28.45 -3.45
CA ASN A 121 -9.95 -28.87 -4.76
C ASN A 121 -8.90 -29.08 -5.85
N SER A 122 -7.61 -28.86 -5.54
CA SER A 122 -6.50 -29.04 -6.47
C SER A 122 -5.37 -29.84 -5.80
N THR A 123 -4.49 -30.44 -6.60
CA THR A 123 -3.20 -30.96 -6.12
C THR A 123 -2.31 -29.78 -5.72
N PHE A 124 -2.50 -29.27 -4.51
CA PHE A 124 -1.59 -28.32 -3.90
C PHE A 124 -0.30 -29.06 -3.50
N CYS A 125 0.74 -28.94 -4.32
CA CYS A 125 2.08 -29.39 -3.96
C CYS A 125 2.79 -28.24 -3.23
N ALA A 126 3.05 -28.42 -1.93
CA ALA A 126 3.93 -27.52 -1.20
C ALA A 126 5.38 -27.77 -1.64
N GLU A 127 5.91 -26.90 -2.51
CA GLU A 127 7.36 -26.80 -2.71
C GLU A 127 7.90 -25.91 -1.58
N ASN A 128 8.81 -26.47 -0.76
CA ASN A 128 9.44 -25.85 0.42
C ASN A 128 8.69 -25.93 1.76
N ALA A 129 8.17 -27.12 2.11
CA ALA A 129 8.04 -27.46 3.54
C ALA A 129 9.43 -27.81 4.08
N VAL A 130 10.14 -26.81 4.61
CA VAL A 130 11.33 -27.00 5.46
C VAL A 130 10.87 -27.17 6.89
#